data_AF-A0A351J3R0-F1
#
_entry.id   AF-A0A351J3R0-F1
#
_cell.length_a   1.000
_cell.length_b   1.000
_cell.length_c   1.000
_cell.angle_alpha   90.00
_cell.angle_beta   90.00
_cell.angle_gamma   90.00
#
_symmetry.space_group_name_H-M   'P 1'
#
loop_
_entity.id
_entity.type
_entity.pdbx_description
1 polymer ?
#
loop_
_entity_poly.entity_id
_entity_poly.type
_entity_poly.pdbx_seq_one_letter_code
_entity_poly.pdbx_strand_id
1 'polypeptide(L)'
;GTGTGTNSFTEQARVVVSAEGSTSALRHLVLQQRRQPRDPRDPREQHDPHDPIPKYVAIQEWYRTKNHHPYYSALFDSRITDFYAWTIPKGEYVLFGAALKPGPDDPARFVELKDKLFTIGLLSGDLHKKEGALIFRPSRLRHLLTESDDIAFIGEAAGWISPSSAEGLSWAMESAIAMAHSLASGLPGASRRYRFLTVSMRRHLLSKTLKAPFMYHPLLRNLAMRSGLFSLEPAEVTPFYKK
;
A
#
# COMPACT_ATOMS: atom_id res chain seq x y z
N GLY A 1 39.36 8.39 13.05
CA GLY A 1 37.98 8.25 12.59
C GLY A 1 37.47 6.91 13.04
N THR A 2 36.53 6.89 13.99
CA THR A 2 36.00 5.67 14.60
C THR A 2 34.97 5.02 13.67
N GLY A 3 35.33 3.89 13.08
CA GLY A 3 34.39 3.04 12.37
C GLY A 3 33.37 2.47 13.35
N THR A 4 32.10 2.81 13.14
CA THR A 4 30.97 2.17 13.83
C THR A 4 30.89 0.73 13.35
N GLY A 5 31.45 -0.21 14.12
CA GLY A 5 31.24 -1.63 13.90
C GLY A 5 29.75 -1.93 14.01
N THR A 6 29.13 -2.34 12.91
CA THR A 6 27.80 -2.94 12.96
C THR A 6 27.92 -4.25 13.72
N ASN A 7 27.49 -4.26 14.99
CA ASN A 7 27.37 -5.49 15.75
C ASN A 7 26.37 -6.40 15.04
N SER A 8 26.88 -7.44 14.37
CA SER A 8 26.06 -8.50 13.79
C SER A 8 25.64 -9.46 14.89
N PHE A 9 24.35 -9.76 14.97
CA PHE A 9 23.78 -10.74 15.87
C PHE A 9 23.16 -11.89 15.06
N THR A 10 23.33 -13.12 15.53
CA THR A 10 22.84 -14.31 14.85
C THR A 10 21.89 -15.07 15.78
N GLU A 11 20.70 -15.37 15.27
CA GLU A 11 19.68 -16.15 15.96
C GLU A 11 19.24 -17.35 15.12
N GLN A 12 18.83 -18.41 15.80
CA GLN A 12 18.21 -19.56 15.15
C GLN A 12 16.73 -19.63 15.49
N ALA A 13 15.90 -19.64 14.45
CA ALA A 13 14.45 -19.77 14.58
C ALA A 13 13.96 -20.95 13.73
N ARG A 14 12.99 -21.69 14.29
CA ARG A 14 12.31 -22.77 13.55
C ARG A 14 11.29 -22.24 12.55
N VAL A 15 10.77 -21.03 12.78
CA VAL A 15 9.83 -20.33 11.91
C VAL A 15 10.18 -18.85 11.95
N VAL A 16 10.23 -18.20 10.81
CA VAL A 16 10.44 -16.75 10.69
C VAL A 16 9.17 -16.12 10.14
N VAL A 17 8.65 -15.09 10.81
CA VAL A 17 7.50 -14.31 10.33
C VAL A 17 7.98 -12.90 10.00
N SER A 18 8.05 -12.56 8.70
CA SER A 18 8.42 -11.21 8.27
C SER A 18 7.21 -10.27 8.22
N ALA A 19 7.37 -9.12 8.85
CA ALA A 19 6.42 -8.02 8.91
C ALA A 19 7.06 -6.67 8.49
N GLU A 20 8.11 -6.73 7.66
CA GLU A 20 8.99 -5.60 7.29
C GLU A 20 8.37 -4.59 6.30
N GLY A 21 7.08 -4.71 5.99
CA GLY A 21 6.38 -3.85 5.03
C GLY A 21 6.88 -3.99 3.58
N SER A 22 6.64 -2.96 2.77
CA SER A 22 7.06 -2.88 1.35
C SER A 22 8.57 -2.93 1.10
N THR A 23 9.37 -2.76 2.16
CA THR A 23 10.84 -2.78 2.10
C THR A 23 11.44 -4.11 2.54
N SER A 24 10.63 -5.17 2.67
CA SER A 24 11.09 -6.48 3.18
C SER A 24 12.30 -7.04 2.44
N ALA A 25 13.44 -7.05 3.14
CA ALA A 25 14.67 -7.66 2.65
C ALA A 25 14.50 -9.17 2.53
N LEU A 26 13.81 -9.80 3.48
CA LEU A 26 13.57 -11.24 3.45
C LEU A 26 12.75 -11.66 2.23
N ARG A 27 11.73 -10.87 1.86
CA ARG A 27 10.92 -11.12 0.66
C ARG A 27 11.79 -11.09 -0.59
N HIS A 28 12.64 -10.07 -0.70
CA HIS A 28 13.58 -9.93 -1.81
C HIS A 28 14.52 -11.13 -1.91
N LEU A 29 15.10 -11.57 -0.79
CA LEU A 29 15.99 -12.74 -0.73
C LEU A 29 15.27 -14.03 -1.15
N VAL A 30 14.06 -14.29 -0.62
CA VAL A 30 13.26 -15.47 -0.97
C VAL A 30 12.90 -15.48 -2.46
N LEU A 31 12.53 -14.34 -3.03
CA LEU A 31 12.24 -14.24 -4.46
C LEU A 31 13.48 -14.50 -5.32
N GLN A 32 14.65 -14.04 -4.91
CA GLN A 32 15.91 -14.32 -5.61
C GLN A 32 16.28 -15.81 -5.56
N GLN A 33 16.11 -16.45 -4.40
CA GLN A 33 16.40 -17.89 -4.24
C GLN A 33 15.47 -18.77 -5.08
N ARG A 34 14.17 -18.46 -5.13
CA ARG A 34 13.19 -19.18 -5.97
C ARG A 34 13.47 -19.08 -7.47
N ARG A 35 14.25 -18.09 -7.88
CA ARG A 35 14.53 -17.73 -9.26
C ARG A 35 15.90 -18.19 -9.75
N GLN A 36 16.73 -18.85 -8.93
CA GLN A 36 17.92 -19.51 -9.46
C GLN A 36 17.49 -20.52 -10.53
N PRO A 37 17.87 -20.29 -11.82
CA PRO A 37 17.44 -21.14 -12.92
C PRO A 37 17.82 -22.58 -12.64
N ARG A 38 16.91 -23.52 -12.89
CA ARG A 38 17.30 -24.94 -12.84
C ARG A 38 18.19 -25.26 -14.05
N ASP A 39 18.05 -24.51 -15.15
CA ASP A 39 18.97 -24.50 -16.30
C ASP A 39 19.32 -23.04 -16.70
N PRO A 40 20.56 -22.58 -16.52
CA PRO A 40 21.01 -21.22 -16.88
C PRO A 40 20.88 -20.87 -18.37
N ARG A 41 20.59 -21.83 -19.25
CA ARG A 41 20.54 -21.66 -20.71
C ARG A 41 19.11 -21.51 -21.25
N ASP A 42 18.07 -21.67 -20.42
CA ASP A 42 16.68 -21.49 -20.88
C ASP A 42 16.33 -19.98 -20.96
N PRO A 43 16.08 -19.42 -22.15
CA PRO A 43 15.72 -18.00 -22.31
C PRO A 43 14.39 -17.63 -21.63
N ARG A 44 13.54 -18.61 -21.29
CA ARG A 44 12.29 -18.41 -20.53
C ARG A 44 12.54 -18.25 -19.03
N GLU A 45 13.69 -18.73 -18.54
CA GLU A 45 14.13 -18.56 -17.14
C GLU A 45 14.92 -17.26 -16.94
N GLN A 46 15.24 -16.51 -18.01
CA GLN A 46 15.82 -15.17 -17.94
C GLN A 46 14.76 -14.16 -17.43
N HIS A 47 14.68 -13.96 -16.12
CA HIS A 47 13.72 -13.07 -15.47
C HIS A 47 14.38 -11.82 -14.88
N ASP A 48 13.68 -10.68 -15.01
CA ASP A 48 13.97 -9.41 -14.34
C ASP A 48 14.20 -9.66 -12.82
N PRO A 49 15.35 -9.25 -12.25
CA PRO A 49 15.73 -9.53 -10.86
C PRO A 49 14.83 -8.87 -9.81
N HIS A 50 13.87 -8.03 -10.20
CA HIS A 50 13.05 -7.26 -9.28
C HIS A 50 11.78 -8.00 -8.82
N ASP A 51 11.33 -7.65 -7.61
CA ASP A 51 10.02 -8.05 -7.08
C ASP A 51 8.93 -7.57 -8.05
N PRO A 52 8.07 -8.45 -8.58
CA PRO A 52 7.18 -8.11 -9.67
C PRO A 52 5.97 -7.29 -9.18
N ILE A 53 5.86 -7.06 -7.87
CA ILE A 53 4.83 -6.19 -7.30
C ILE A 53 5.15 -4.73 -7.64
N PRO A 54 4.21 -3.99 -8.27
CA PRO A 54 4.38 -2.56 -8.48
C PRO A 54 4.61 -1.82 -7.16
N LYS A 55 5.59 -0.92 -7.15
CA LYS A 55 5.93 -0.07 -6.01
C LYS A 55 5.59 1.39 -6.31
N TYR A 56 5.21 2.12 -5.27
CA TYR A 56 4.90 3.55 -5.30
C TYR A 56 5.61 4.25 -4.16
N VAL A 57 5.90 5.54 -4.33
CA VAL A 57 6.26 6.44 -3.26
C VAL A 57 4.98 7.13 -2.78
N ALA A 58 4.60 6.89 -1.53
CA ALA A 58 3.58 7.65 -0.84
C ALA A 58 4.25 8.87 -0.20
N ILE A 59 3.94 10.07 -0.68
CA ILE A 59 4.35 11.33 -0.06
C ILE A 59 3.14 11.89 0.69
N GLN A 60 3.33 12.32 1.93
CA GLN A 60 2.29 12.92 2.75
C GLN A 60 2.79 14.17 3.46
N GLU A 61 2.00 15.23 3.42
CA GLU A 61 2.21 16.48 4.14
C GLU A 61 1.01 16.75 5.05
N TRP A 62 1.27 17.36 6.20
CA TRP A 62 0.26 17.72 7.18
C TRP A 62 0.15 19.24 7.22
N TYR A 63 -1.07 19.75 7.11
CA TYR A 63 -1.36 21.17 7.14
C TYR A 63 -2.21 21.50 8.35
N ARG A 64 -1.76 22.46 9.17
CA ARG A 64 -2.54 22.93 10.32
C ARG A 64 -3.60 23.91 9.84
N THR A 65 -4.86 23.53 9.95
CA THR A 65 -5.99 24.36 9.52
C THR A 65 -7.26 23.99 10.28
N LYS A 66 -8.08 25.01 10.57
CA LYS A 66 -9.46 24.83 11.07
C LYS A 66 -10.49 24.86 9.94
N ASN A 67 -10.05 25.24 8.74
CA ASN A 67 -10.89 25.36 7.56
C ASN A 67 -10.68 24.13 6.68
N HIS A 68 -11.32 23.04 7.06
CA HIS A 68 -11.28 21.80 6.29
C HIS A 68 -12.68 21.21 6.11
N HIS A 69 -12.83 20.44 5.04
CA HIS A 69 -14.04 19.69 4.80
C HIS A 69 -14.21 18.55 5.84
N PRO A 70 -15.44 18.17 6.20
CA PRO A 70 -15.71 17.12 7.19
C PRO A 70 -15.61 15.69 6.58
N TYR A 71 -14.95 15.53 5.44
CA TYR A 71 -14.81 14.26 4.73
C TYR A 71 -13.39 14.08 4.23
N TYR A 72 -12.97 12.82 4.12
CA TYR A 72 -11.76 12.49 3.36
C TYR A 72 -12.07 12.50 1.86
N SER A 73 -11.09 12.86 1.05
CA SER A 73 -11.24 12.87 -0.41
C SER A 73 -10.29 11.86 -1.04
N ALA A 74 -10.76 11.18 -2.10
CA ALA A 74 -9.92 10.45 -3.04
C ALA A 74 -9.83 11.26 -4.33
N LEU A 75 -8.62 11.69 -4.67
CA LEU A 75 -8.34 12.63 -5.74
C LEU A 75 -7.68 11.92 -6.91
N PHE A 76 -8.20 12.16 -8.11
CA PHE A 76 -7.73 11.51 -9.33
C PHE A 76 -7.33 12.54 -10.40
N ASP A 77 -6.03 12.81 -10.54
CA ASP A 77 -5.47 13.53 -11.69
C ASP A 77 -4.52 12.58 -12.44
N SER A 78 -4.95 12.09 -13.60
CA SER A 78 -4.20 11.11 -14.39
C SER A 78 -2.91 11.66 -15.00
N ARG A 79 -2.71 12.99 -14.96
CA ARG A 79 -1.43 13.62 -15.34
C ARG A 79 -0.39 13.53 -14.22
N ILE A 80 -0.85 13.42 -12.98
CA ILE A 80 0.00 13.35 -11.78
C ILE A 80 0.32 11.90 -11.42
N THR A 81 -0.69 11.03 -11.38
CA THR A 81 -0.55 9.63 -10.96
C THR A 81 -1.60 8.72 -11.61
N ASP A 82 -1.24 7.45 -11.84
CA ASP A 82 -2.18 6.39 -12.23
C ASP A 82 -2.75 5.61 -11.03
N PHE A 83 -2.52 6.12 -9.82
CA PHE A 83 -3.14 5.66 -8.59
C PHE A 83 -4.07 6.75 -8.05
N TYR A 84 -3.83 7.30 -6.87
CA TYR A 84 -4.63 8.42 -6.36
C TYR A 84 -3.86 9.24 -5.33
N ALA A 85 -4.45 10.38 -5.00
CA ALA A 85 -4.08 11.22 -3.88
C ALA A 85 -5.24 11.33 -2.90
N TRP A 86 -4.97 11.80 -1.69
CA TRP A 86 -5.96 11.89 -0.63
C TRP A 86 -5.87 13.21 0.12
N THR A 87 -7.01 13.62 0.66
CA THR A 87 -7.07 14.52 1.82
C THR A 87 -7.77 13.81 2.98
N ILE A 88 -7.24 13.92 4.19
CA ILE A 88 -7.85 13.31 5.39
C ILE A 88 -7.85 14.35 6.52
N PRO A 89 -9.03 14.83 6.98
CA PRO A 89 -9.10 15.69 8.16
C PRO A 89 -8.78 14.89 9.42
N LYS A 90 -7.98 15.47 10.32
CA LYS A 90 -7.54 14.86 11.58
C LYS A 90 -7.35 15.93 12.67
N GLY A 91 -8.43 16.27 13.38
CA GLY A 91 -8.42 17.32 14.39
C GLY A 91 -8.11 18.68 13.74
N GLU A 92 -7.13 19.42 14.26
CA GLU A 92 -6.70 20.71 13.68
C GLU A 92 -5.79 20.57 12.43
N TYR A 93 -5.74 19.38 11.83
CA TYR A 93 -4.89 19.10 10.68
C TYR A 93 -5.68 18.54 9.50
N VAL A 94 -5.18 18.80 8.30
CA VAL A 94 -5.52 18.04 7.08
C VAL A 94 -4.25 17.39 6.57
N LEU A 95 -4.31 16.08 6.38
CA LEU A 95 -3.27 15.33 5.69
C LEU A 95 -3.56 15.44 4.20
N PHE A 96 -2.57 15.85 3.42
CA PHE A 96 -2.58 15.74 1.97
C PHE A 96 -1.48 14.78 1.54
N GLY A 97 -1.82 13.77 0.74
CA GLY A 97 -0.82 12.84 0.25
C GLY A 97 -1.14 12.30 -1.14
N ALA A 98 -0.12 11.74 -1.79
CA ALA A 98 -0.25 11.11 -3.09
C ALA A 98 0.61 9.87 -3.19
N ALA A 99 0.09 8.83 -3.85
CA ALA A 99 0.88 7.69 -4.26
C ALA A 99 1.39 7.92 -5.69
N LEU A 100 2.71 7.97 -5.86
CA LEU A 100 3.39 8.34 -7.09
C LEU A 100 4.25 7.19 -7.58
N LYS A 101 4.38 7.05 -8.90
CA LYS A 101 5.37 6.12 -9.47
C LYS A 101 6.76 6.61 -9.09
N PRO A 102 7.67 5.73 -8.60
CA PRO A 102 9.04 6.12 -8.31
C PRO A 102 9.72 6.60 -9.60
N GLY A 103 10.36 7.75 -9.53
CA GLY A 103 11.06 8.36 -10.67
C GLY A 103 11.30 9.85 -10.40
N PRO A 104 12.27 10.49 -11.07
CA PRO A 104 12.81 11.80 -10.67
C PRO A 104 11.78 12.94 -10.63
N ASP A 105 10.65 12.80 -11.32
CA ASP A 105 9.58 13.81 -11.38
C ASP A 105 8.62 13.76 -10.17
N ASP A 106 8.78 12.82 -9.24
CA ASP A 106 7.79 12.60 -8.17
C ASP A 106 7.57 13.83 -7.25
N PRO A 107 8.60 14.54 -6.74
CA PRO A 107 8.42 15.80 -6.03
C PRO A 107 7.68 16.86 -6.85
N ALA A 108 8.03 17.00 -8.13
CA ALA A 108 7.46 18.04 -8.98
C ALA A 108 5.96 17.82 -9.21
N ARG A 109 5.56 16.57 -9.48
CA ARG A 109 4.15 16.18 -9.63
C ARG A 109 3.38 16.33 -8.32
N PHE A 110 4.00 16.03 -7.19
CA PHE A 110 3.39 16.25 -5.88
C PHE A 110 3.09 17.74 -5.63
N VAL A 111 4.06 18.62 -5.94
CA VAL A 111 3.91 20.08 -5.82
C VAL A 111 2.84 20.60 -6.78
N GLU A 112 2.82 20.16 -8.04
CA GLU A 112 1.78 20.56 -9.00
C GLU A 112 0.37 20.21 -8.49
N LEU A 113 0.18 19.01 -7.94
CA LEU A 113 -1.11 18.63 -7.36
C LEU A 113 -1.45 19.46 -6.13
N LYS A 114 -0.48 19.69 -5.25
CA LYS A 114 -0.64 20.55 -4.06
C LYS A 114 -1.16 21.93 -4.47
N ASP A 115 -0.50 22.58 -5.42
CA ASP A 115 -0.83 23.95 -5.84
C ASP A 115 -2.24 24.03 -6.43
N LYS A 116 -2.67 23.00 -7.19
CA LYS A 116 -4.06 22.88 -7.65
C LYS A 116 -5.04 22.82 -6.48
N LEU A 117 -4.76 22.03 -5.44
CA LEU A 117 -5.65 21.90 -4.28
C LEU A 117 -5.74 23.17 -3.43
N PHE A 118 -4.62 23.90 -3.28
CA PHE A 118 -4.65 25.24 -2.67
C PHE A 118 -5.48 26.22 -3.51
N THR A 119 -5.31 26.20 -4.83
CA THR A 119 -6.03 27.10 -5.75
C THR A 119 -7.55 26.90 -5.68
N ILE A 120 -8.02 25.66 -5.59
CA ILE A 120 -9.47 25.35 -5.51
C ILE A 120 -10.01 25.31 -4.07
N GLY A 121 -9.17 25.62 -3.06
CA GLY A 121 -9.58 25.68 -1.66
C GLY A 121 -9.81 24.33 -0.96
N LEU A 122 -9.40 23.21 -1.56
CA LEU A 122 -9.46 21.88 -0.92
C LEU A 122 -8.33 21.66 0.11
N LEU A 123 -7.27 22.47 0.03
CA LEU A 123 -6.15 22.46 0.98
C LEU A 123 -5.85 23.88 1.43
N SER A 124 -5.53 24.05 2.72
CA SER A 124 -5.22 25.35 3.33
C SER A 124 -4.37 25.18 4.58
N GLY A 125 -3.80 26.28 5.07
CA GLY A 125 -3.05 26.32 6.33
C GLY A 125 -1.55 26.10 6.16
N ASP A 126 -0.87 26.01 7.30
CA ASP A 126 0.59 25.97 7.37
C ASP A 126 1.12 24.54 7.38
N LEU A 127 2.20 24.29 6.63
CA LEU A 127 2.88 23.00 6.64
C LEU A 127 3.42 22.70 8.05
N HIS A 128 2.99 21.58 8.61
CA HIS A 128 3.40 21.11 9.92
C HIS A 128 4.48 20.02 9.86
N LYS A 129 4.29 19.03 8.99
CA LYS A 129 5.27 17.94 8.80
C LYS A 129 5.12 17.26 7.45
N LYS A 130 6.17 16.53 7.06
CA LYS A 130 6.25 15.73 5.84
C LYS A 130 6.71 14.32 6.15
N GLU A 131 6.11 13.35 5.49
CA GLU A 131 6.34 11.92 5.65
C GLU A 131 6.41 11.26 4.27
N GLY A 132 7.14 10.16 4.19
CA GLY A 132 7.29 9.38 2.97
C GLY A 132 7.36 7.89 3.27
N ALA A 133 6.76 7.06 2.43
CA ALA A 133 6.85 5.62 2.53
C ALA A 133 6.88 4.99 1.13
N LEU A 134 7.57 3.86 0.99
CA LEU A 134 7.31 2.98 -0.15
C LEU A 134 6.05 2.19 0.15
N ILE A 135 5.21 2.02 -0.87
CA ILE A 135 4.02 1.17 -0.78
C ILE A 135 3.93 0.22 -1.97
N PHE A 136 3.34 -0.94 -1.76
CA PHE A 136 3.04 -1.91 -2.80
C PHE A 136 1.64 -1.70 -3.40
N ARG A 137 1.48 -2.09 -4.67
CA ARG A 137 0.17 -2.15 -5.34
C ARG A 137 0.02 -3.49 -6.07
N PRO A 138 -0.41 -4.55 -5.37
CA PRO A 138 -0.55 -5.88 -5.96
C PRO A 138 -1.64 -5.89 -7.03
N SER A 139 -1.24 -6.00 -8.30
CA SER A 139 -2.18 -6.10 -9.42
C SER A 139 -2.58 -7.54 -9.77
N ARG A 140 -1.94 -8.55 -9.17
CA ARG A 140 -2.19 -9.98 -9.45
C ARG A 140 -1.98 -10.81 -8.21
N LEU A 141 -2.76 -11.88 -8.04
CA LEU A 141 -2.63 -12.77 -6.87
C LEU A 141 -1.25 -13.42 -6.76
N ARG A 142 -0.57 -13.67 -7.89
CA ARG A 142 0.80 -14.19 -7.90
C ARG A 142 1.84 -13.22 -7.31
N HIS A 143 1.49 -11.96 -7.07
CA HIS A 143 2.36 -11.01 -6.36
C HIS A 143 2.37 -11.28 -4.86
N LEU A 144 1.40 -12.04 -4.33
CA LEU A 144 1.42 -12.45 -2.93
C LEU A 144 2.52 -13.47 -2.70
N LEU A 145 3.30 -13.25 -1.65
CA LEU A 145 4.24 -14.21 -1.10
C LEU A 145 3.83 -14.44 0.34
N THR A 146 2.96 -15.42 0.61
CA THR A 146 2.51 -15.67 1.98
C THR A 146 3.48 -16.56 2.75
N GLU A 147 4.16 -17.48 2.07
CA GLU A 147 5.15 -18.38 2.69
C GLU A 147 6.25 -18.77 1.73
N SER A 148 7.39 -19.19 2.31
CA SER A 148 8.41 -20.03 1.71
C SER A 148 9.03 -20.93 2.77
N ASP A 149 8.76 -22.23 2.71
CA ASP A 149 9.30 -23.22 3.67
C ASP A 149 8.94 -22.82 5.12
N ASP A 150 9.92 -22.59 5.99
CA ASP A 150 9.71 -22.16 7.38
C ASP A 150 9.58 -20.62 7.54
N ILE A 151 9.45 -19.89 6.43
CA ILE A 151 9.24 -18.44 6.40
C ILE A 151 7.78 -18.15 6.06
N ALA A 152 7.14 -17.27 6.84
CA ALA A 152 5.86 -16.66 6.52
C ALA A 152 6.01 -15.14 6.40
N PHE A 153 5.18 -14.53 5.56
CA PHE A 153 5.10 -13.08 5.44
C PHE A 153 3.70 -12.61 5.79
N ILE A 154 3.61 -11.53 6.56
CA ILE A 154 2.35 -10.87 6.92
C ILE A 154 2.37 -9.40 6.47
N GLY A 155 1.19 -8.77 6.49
CA GLY A 155 1.00 -7.39 6.04
C GLY A 155 1.56 -7.13 4.65
N GLU A 156 2.07 -5.92 4.46
CA GLU A 156 2.55 -5.47 3.16
C GLU A 156 3.78 -6.25 2.66
N ALA A 157 4.60 -6.83 3.55
CA ALA A 157 5.71 -7.72 3.15
C ALA A 157 5.21 -8.96 2.37
N ALA A 158 4.01 -9.45 2.71
CA ALA A 158 3.38 -10.52 1.96
C ALA A 158 2.73 -10.05 0.65
N GLY A 159 2.57 -8.74 0.48
CA GLY A 159 1.72 -8.10 -0.53
C GLY A 159 0.27 -7.91 -0.05
N TRP A 160 -0.02 -8.01 1.25
CA TRP A 160 -1.35 -7.72 1.78
C TRP A 160 -1.55 -6.22 1.94
N ILE A 161 -2.01 -5.60 0.85
CA ILE A 161 -2.39 -4.19 0.78
C ILE A 161 -3.44 -4.03 -0.32
N SER A 162 -4.47 -3.23 -0.07
CA SER A 162 -5.56 -3.01 -1.03
C SER A 162 -5.06 -2.31 -2.29
N PRO A 163 -5.13 -2.94 -3.49
CA PRO A 163 -4.75 -2.28 -4.74
C PRO A 163 -5.73 -1.20 -5.20
N SER A 164 -6.86 -1.07 -4.50
CA SER A 164 -7.93 -0.09 -4.76
C SER A 164 -7.97 1.09 -3.79
N SER A 165 -7.20 1.04 -2.69
CA SER A 165 -7.27 2.08 -1.66
C SER A 165 -5.96 2.28 -0.91
N ALA A 166 -4.87 1.59 -1.28
CA ALA A 166 -3.59 1.59 -0.57
C ALA A 166 -3.68 1.30 0.94
N GLU A 167 -4.80 0.76 1.40
CA GLU A 167 -5.03 0.44 2.80
C GLU A 167 -4.31 -0.88 3.12
N GLY A 168 -3.47 -0.89 4.16
CA GLY A 168 -2.67 -2.04 4.56
C GLY A 168 -2.77 -2.41 6.05
N LEU A 169 -3.44 -1.59 6.86
CA LEU A 169 -3.54 -1.78 8.31
C LEU A 169 -4.46 -2.97 8.66
N SER A 170 -5.67 -3.01 8.12
CA SER A 170 -6.61 -4.13 8.27
C SER A 170 -5.99 -5.41 7.73
N TRP A 171 -5.34 -5.34 6.57
CA TRP A 171 -4.62 -6.46 5.97
C TRP A 171 -3.48 -7.00 6.84
N ALA A 172 -2.69 -6.11 7.45
CA ALA A 172 -1.64 -6.48 8.38
C ALA A 172 -2.21 -7.17 9.63
N MET A 173 -3.29 -6.64 10.20
CA MET A 173 -3.95 -7.25 11.35
C MET A 173 -4.56 -8.61 11.02
N GLU A 174 -5.32 -8.73 9.93
CA GLU A 174 -5.93 -10.00 9.52
C GLU A 174 -4.89 -11.08 9.23
N SER A 175 -3.80 -10.72 8.54
CA SER A 175 -2.73 -11.67 8.25
C SER A 175 -1.94 -12.07 9.49
N ALA A 176 -1.73 -11.15 10.44
CA ALA A 176 -1.13 -11.46 11.73
C ALA A 176 -2.01 -12.45 12.53
N ILE A 177 -3.32 -12.24 12.57
CA ILE A 177 -4.28 -13.15 13.24
C ILE A 177 -4.25 -14.53 12.57
N ALA A 178 -4.30 -14.59 11.24
CA ALA A 178 -4.21 -15.86 10.50
C ALA A 178 -2.88 -16.58 10.76
N MET A 179 -1.77 -15.84 10.88
CA MET A 179 -0.47 -16.42 11.22
C MET A 179 -0.45 -16.94 12.66
N ALA A 180 -0.98 -16.18 13.63
CA ALA A 180 -1.09 -16.62 15.02
C ALA A 180 -1.90 -17.92 15.14
N HIS A 181 -3.04 -18.03 14.47
CA HIS A 181 -3.83 -19.26 14.42
C HIS A 181 -3.05 -20.43 13.80
N SER A 182 -2.24 -20.16 12.77
CA SER A 182 -1.40 -21.20 12.16
C SER A 182 -0.35 -21.76 13.12
N LEU A 183 0.19 -20.92 14.01
CA LEU A 183 1.19 -21.28 15.02
C LEU A 183 0.58 -22.01 16.22
N ALA A 184 -0.68 -21.72 16.56
CA ALA A 184 -1.37 -22.35 17.68
C ALA A 184 -1.47 -23.89 17.55
N SER A 185 -1.47 -24.42 16.33
CA SER A 185 -1.45 -25.87 16.06
C SER A 185 -0.03 -26.49 16.06
N GLY A 186 0.99 -25.76 16.52
CA GLY A 186 2.39 -26.18 16.57
C GLY A 186 3.27 -25.49 15.52
N LEU A 187 4.59 -25.61 15.64
CA LEU A 187 5.53 -24.98 14.68
C LEU A 187 5.64 -25.71 13.33
N PRO A 188 5.73 -27.06 13.27
CA PRO A 188 5.87 -27.77 12.00
C PRO A 188 4.71 -27.45 11.05
N GLY A 189 5.02 -26.98 9.84
CA GLY A 189 4.02 -26.69 8.80
C GLY A 189 3.14 -25.45 9.07
N ALA A 190 3.52 -24.57 10.01
CA ALA A 190 2.76 -23.35 10.33
C ALA A 190 2.57 -22.44 9.12
N SER A 191 3.65 -22.17 8.39
CA SER A 191 3.64 -21.38 7.14
C SER A 191 2.65 -21.92 6.10
N ARG A 192 2.61 -23.25 5.94
CA ARG A 192 1.66 -23.94 5.05
C ARG A 192 0.22 -23.81 5.54
N ARG A 193 -0.04 -23.95 6.84
CA ARG A 193 -1.38 -23.71 7.42
C ARG A 193 -1.82 -22.26 7.23
N TYR A 194 -0.94 -21.29 7.48
CA TYR A 194 -1.19 -19.87 7.22
C TYR A 194 -1.60 -19.63 5.77
N ARG A 195 -0.93 -20.29 4.80
CA ARG A 195 -1.33 -20.23 3.39
C ARG A 195 -2.79 -20.66 3.19
N PHE A 196 -3.27 -21.69 3.86
CA PHE A 196 -4.67 -22.13 3.75
C PHE A 196 -5.64 -21.20 4.50
N LEU A 197 -5.27 -20.70 5.68
CA LEU A 197 -6.11 -19.78 6.46
C LEU A 197 -6.35 -18.44 5.75
N THR A 198 -5.46 -18.05 4.84
CA THR A 198 -5.54 -16.80 4.07
C THR A 198 -6.31 -16.92 2.74
N VAL A 199 -7.01 -18.03 2.47
CA VAL A 199 -7.76 -18.20 1.20
C VAL A 199 -8.87 -17.17 1.03
N SER A 200 -9.63 -16.86 2.09
CA SER A 200 -10.66 -15.81 2.07
C SER A 200 -10.06 -14.44 1.78
N MET A 201 -8.93 -14.12 2.42
CA MET A 201 -8.17 -12.90 2.21
C MET A 201 -7.70 -12.74 0.75
N ARG A 202 -7.22 -13.82 0.11
CA ARG A 202 -6.86 -13.79 -1.33
C ARG A 202 -8.07 -13.46 -2.21
N ARG A 203 -9.24 -14.03 -1.91
CA ARG A 203 -10.48 -13.74 -2.64
C ARG A 203 -10.91 -12.28 -2.44
N HIS A 204 -10.81 -11.77 -1.22
CA HIS A 204 -11.08 -10.37 -0.91
C HIS A 204 -10.13 -9.44 -1.67
N LEU A 205 -8.84 -9.77 -1.72
CA LEU A 205 -7.83 -8.99 -2.45
C LEU A 205 -8.11 -9.00 -3.94
N LEU A 206 -8.47 -10.16 -4.50
CA LEU A 206 -8.88 -10.28 -5.90
C LEU A 206 -10.05 -9.37 -6.24
N SER A 207 -11.07 -9.30 -5.37
CA SER A 207 -12.19 -8.37 -5.55
C SER A 207 -11.71 -6.91 -5.62
N LYS A 208 -10.77 -6.50 -4.74
CA LYS A 208 -10.16 -5.17 -4.81
C LYS A 208 -9.36 -4.96 -6.09
N THR A 209 -8.63 -5.98 -6.57
CA THR A 209 -7.92 -5.93 -7.86
C THR A 209 -8.88 -5.75 -9.03
N LEU A 210 -10.01 -6.47 -9.05
CA LEU A 210 -11.03 -6.36 -10.09
C LEU A 210 -11.77 -5.01 -10.05
N LYS A 211 -11.88 -4.40 -8.88
CA LYS A 211 -12.42 -3.04 -8.71
C LYS A 211 -11.48 -1.96 -9.25
N ALA A 212 -10.17 -2.16 -9.18
CA ALA A 212 -9.17 -1.12 -9.46
C ALA A 212 -9.32 -0.47 -10.86
N PRO A 213 -9.56 -1.20 -11.98
CA PRO A 213 -9.79 -0.57 -13.28
C PRO A 213 -10.94 0.44 -13.28
N PHE A 214 -12.04 0.15 -12.60
CA PHE A 214 -13.20 1.04 -12.50
C PHE A 214 -12.94 2.29 -11.65
N MET A 215 -11.87 2.30 -10.84
CA MET A 215 -11.46 3.48 -10.08
C MET A 215 -10.40 4.31 -10.82
N TYR A 216 -9.43 3.65 -11.44
CA TYR A 216 -8.22 4.32 -11.92
C TYR A 216 -8.19 4.56 -13.43
N HIS A 217 -8.95 3.79 -14.23
CA HIS A 217 -9.07 4.07 -15.66
C HIS A 217 -10.09 5.21 -15.87
N PRO A 218 -9.71 6.36 -16.47
CA PRO A 218 -10.59 7.53 -16.56
C PRO A 218 -11.96 7.24 -17.18
N LEU A 219 -12.01 6.46 -18.26
CA LEU A 219 -13.26 6.09 -18.92
C LEU A 219 -14.16 5.22 -18.02
N LEU A 220 -13.60 4.22 -17.35
CA LEU A 220 -14.38 3.31 -16.51
C LEU A 220 -14.85 4.01 -15.24
N ARG A 221 -13.99 4.85 -14.64
CA ARG A 221 -14.38 5.71 -13.51
C ARG A 221 -15.51 6.64 -13.89
N ASN A 222 -15.43 7.30 -15.04
CA ASN A 222 -16.50 8.19 -15.50
C ASN A 222 -17.83 7.43 -15.65
N LEU A 223 -17.81 6.25 -16.26
CA LEU A 223 -19.01 5.40 -16.37
C LEU A 223 -19.56 5.01 -14.99
N ALA A 224 -18.69 4.59 -14.07
CA ALA A 224 -19.08 4.23 -12.71
C ALA A 224 -19.70 5.42 -11.95
N MET A 225 -19.08 6.60 -12.02
CA MET A 225 -19.60 7.81 -11.37
C MET A 225 -20.93 8.27 -11.97
N ARG A 226 -21.07 8.21 -13.31
CA ARG A 226 -22.32 8.57 -14.00
C ARG A 226 -23.47 7.61 -13.71
N SER A 227 -23.17 6.39 -13.27
CA SER A 227 -24.21 5.43 -12.91
C SER A 227 -25.03 5.86 -11.67
N GLY A 228 -24.47 6.71 -10.80
CA GLY A 228 -25.10 7.09 -9.52
C GLY A 228 -25.30 5.92 -8.55
N LEU A 229 -24.83 4.72 -8.88
CA LEU A 229 -24.99 3.55 -8.02
C LEU A 229 -24.17 3.77 -6.74
N PHE A 230 -24.84 3.74 -5.59
CA PHE A 230 -24.28 4.09 -4.27
C PHE A 230 -23.86 5.56 -4.10
N SER A 231 -24.37 6.49 -4.93
CA SER A 231 -24.18 7.91 -4.66
C SER A 231 -24.92 8.30 -3.38
N LEU A 232 -24.25 9.08 -2.54
CA LEU A 232 -24.87 9.74 -1.40
C LEU A 232 -25.18 11.18 -1.80
N GLU A 233 -26.36 11.65 -1.42
CA GLU A 233 -26.66 13.08 -1.43
C GLU A 233 -25.67 13.76 -0.47
N PRO A 234 -25.06 14.89 -0.86
CA PRO A 234 -24.28 15.69 0.05
C PRO A 234 -25.17 16.05 1.25
N ALA A 235 -24.75 15.67 2.46
CA ALA A 235 -25.43 16.16 3.65
C ALA A 235 -25.36 17.69 3.64
N GLU A 236 -26.49 18.37 3.84
CA GLU A 236 -26.50 19.81 4.05
C GLU A 236 -25.60 20.12 5.26
N VAL A 237 -24.42 20.67 4.99
CA VAL A 237 -23.54 21.16 6.04
C VAL A 237 -24.18 22.44 6.56
N THR A 238 -25.11 22.29 7.50
CA THR A 238 -25.53 23.43 8.32
C THR A 238 -24.28 23.95 9.01
N PRO A 239 -23.94 25.24 8.89
CA PRO A 239 -22.73 25.80 9.49
C PRO A 239 -22.91 25.85 11.00
N PHE A 240 -22.73 24.72 11.68
CA PHE A 240 -22.69 24.62 13.13
C PHE A 240 -21.31 25.02 13.64
N TYR A 241 -20.94 26.28 13.39
CA TYR A 241 -19.98 27.06 14.18
C TYR A 241 -20.29 28.54 13.95
N LYS A 242 -21.42 29.00 14.51
CA LYS A 242 -21.63 30.43 14.78
C LYS A 242 -21.43 30.68 16.27
N LYS A 243 -20.32 31.36 16.55
CA LYS A 243 -19.83 31.98 17.79
C LYS A 243 -19.33 31.05 18.88
#